data_AF-A0A846F618-F1
#
_entry.id   AF-A0A846F618-F1
#
_cell.length_a   1.000
_cell.length_b   1.000
_cell.length_c   1.000
_cell.angle_alpha   90.00
_cell.angle_beta   90.00
_cell.angle_gamma   90.00
#
_symmetry.space_group_name_H-M   'P 1'
#
loop_
_entity.id
_entity.type
_entity.pdbx_description
1 polymer ?
#
loop_
_entity_poly.entity_id
_entity_poly.type
_entity_poly.pdbx_seq_one_letter_code
_entity_poly.pdbx_strand_id
1 'polypeptide(L)'
;MAVLIAQCSNGNTQEKFQTFSSEYKINQSQDGLLEVNLIASINKINLGNKQAYALNYNGQIPGPRLEAKPGDTIRINFTNKL
;
A
#
# COMPACT_ATOMS: atom_id res chain seq x y z
N MET A 1 0.61 0.31 -55.75
CA MET A 1 0.01 0.44 -54.41
C MET A 1 0.97 -0.24 -53.44
N ALA A 2 1.66 0.50 -52.58
CA ALA A 2 2.61 -0.06 -51.63
C ALA A 2 1.87 -0.37 -50.33
N VAL A 3 1.95 -1.62 -49.86
CA VAL A 3 1.37 -2.05 -48.59
C VAL A 3 2.50 -2.06 -47.56
N LEU A 4 2.42 -1.18 -46.57
CA LEU A 4 3.34 -1.14 -45.44
C LEU A 4 2.77 -2.05 -44.34
N ILE A 5 3.35 -3.23 -44.16
CA ILE A 5 3.01 -4.11 -43.03
C ILE A 5 3.84 -3.68 -41.82
N ALA A 6 3.22 -2.95 -40.89
CA ALA A 6 3.83 -2.64 -39.60
C ALA A 6 3.88 -3.94 -38.78
N GLN A 7 5.10 -4.44 -38.54
CA GLN A 7 5.29 -5.52 -37.57
C GLN A 7 5.27 -4.89 -36.18
N CYS A 8 4.15 -5.05 -35.47
CA CYS A 8 4.11 -4.78 -34.05
C CYS A 8 5.05 -5.77 -33.36
N SER A 9 6.16 -5.28 -32.81
CA SER A 9 6.91 -6.06 -31.85
C SER A 9 6.02 -6.18 -30.61
N ASN A 10 5.64 -7.42 -30.26
CA ASN A 10 5.02 -7.71 -28.97
C ASN A 10 6.10 -7.50 -27.90
N GLY A 11 6.31 -6.25 -27.53
CA GLY A 11 6.94 -5.89 -26.27
C GLY A 11 6.08 -6.47 -25.16
N ASN A 12 6.49 -7.63 -24.68
CA ASN A 12 5.90 -8.30 -23.54
C ASN A 12 6.26 -7.51 -22.28
N THR A 13 5.73 -6.30 -22.16
CA THR A 13 5.76 -5.56 -20.90
C THR A 13 4.71 -6.23 -20.04
N GLN A 14 5.13 -7.31 -19.36
CA GLN A 14 4.45 -7.77 -18.17
C GLN A 14 4.56 -6.63 -17.15
N GLU A 15 3.71 -5.61 -17.29
CA GLU A 15 3.39 -4.75 -16.18
C GLU A 15 2.77 -5.69 -15.16
N LYS A 16 3.60 -6.03 -14.17
CA LYS A 16 3.23 -6.74 -12.97
C LYS A 16 2.16 -5.86 -12.33
N PHE A 17 0.91 -6.02 -12.76
CA PHE A 17 -0.24 -5.44 -12.10
C PHE A 17 -0.19 -6.08 -10.73
N GLN A 18 0.37 -5.36 -9.78
CA GLN A 18 0.37 -5.77 -8.40
C GLN A 18 -1.08 -5.60 -8.00
N THR A 19 -1.86 -6.65 -8.27
CA THR A 19 -3.18 -6.85 -7.71
C THR A 19 -3.07 -6.35 -6.28
N PHE A 20 -3.93 -5.42 -5.89
CA PHE A 20 -4.13 -5.04 -4.49
C PHE A 20 -4.74 -6.24 -3.75
N SER A 21 -4.09 -7.41 -3.82
CA SER A 21 -4.24 -8.51 -2.90
C SER A 21 -3.27 -8.25 -1.74
N SER A 22 -3.36 -7.06 -1.14
CA SER A 22 -2.89 -6.94 0.22
C SER A 22 -3.96 -7.61 1.06
N GLU A 23 -3.68 -8.80 1.57
CA GLU A 23 -4.19 -9.10 2.89
C GLU A 23 -3.76 -7.92 3.77
N TYR A 24 -4.69 -6.98 4.00
CA TYR A 24 -4.43 -5.86 4.89
C TYR A 24 -4.18 -6.50 6.24
N LYS A 25 -2.93 -6.43 6.72
CA LYS A 25 -2.60 -6.96 8.03
C LYS A 25 -3.53 -6.29 9.04
N ILE A 26 -4.45 -7.07 9.58
CA ILE A 26 -5.38 -6.61 10.61
C ILE A 26 -4.59 -6.60 11.91
N ASN A 27 -4.51 -5.44 12.56
CA ASN A 27 -3.93 -5.32 13.89
C ASN A 27 -5.10 -5.21 14.86
N GLN A 28 -5.36 -6.30 15.57
CA GLN A 28 -6.44 -6.39 16.55
C GLN A 28 -5.87 -6.25 17.96
N SER A 29 -6.65 -5.66 18.86
CA SER A 29 -6.32 -5.64 20.28
C SER A 29 -6.17 -7.04 20.85
N GLN A 30 -5.23 -7.19 21.79
CA GLN A 30 -5.05 -8.39 22.59
C GLN A 30 -5.11 -7.99 24.06
N ASP A 31 -5.92 -8.70 24.85
CA ASP A 31 -6.07 -8.49 26.30
C ASP A 31 -6.35 -7.03 26.70
N GLY A 32 -7.18 -6.33 25.92
CA GLY A 32 -7.56 -4.94 26.18
C GLY A 32 -6.55 -3.90 25.68
N LEU A 33 -5.50 -4.29 24.98
CA LEU A 33 -4.49 -3.38 24.43
C LEU A 33 -4.30 -3.61 22.92
N LEU A 34 -4.47 -2.55 22.13
CA LEU A 34 -3.94 -2.48 20.77
C LEU A 34 -2.69 -1.61 20.78
N GLU A 35 -1.52 -2.22 20.63
CA GLU A 35 -0.24 -1.50 20.51
C GLU A 35 0.35 -1.64 19.10
N VAL A 36 0.63 -0.51 18.45
CA VAL A 36 1.15 -0.48 17.08
C VAL A 36 2.24 0.59 16.89
N ASN A 37 3.19 0.27 16.01
CA ASN A 37 4.18 1.24 15.52
C ASN A 37 3.67 1.81 14.19
N LEU A 38 3.46 3.12 14.14
CA LEU A 38 2.95 3.82 12.96
C LEU A 38 4.01 4.81 12.46
N ILE A 39 4.42 4.67 11.21
CA ILE A 39 5.45 5.51 10.59
C ILE A 39 4.80 6.32 9.48
N ALA A 40 4.79 7.65 9.62
CA ALA A 40 4.43 8.55 8.54
C ALA A 40 5.64 8.80 7.64
N SER A 41 5.52 8.54 6.35
CA SER A 41 6.58 8.81 5.37
C SER A 41 6.04 9.12 3.98
N ILE A 42 6.85 9.78 3.17
CA ILE A 42 6.64 9.86 1.72
C ILE A 42 7.32 8.65 1.08
N ASN A 43 6.57 7.80 0.38
CA ASN A 43 7.15 6.68 -0.37
C ASN A 43 6.67 6.70 -1.82
N LYS A 44 7.52 6.18 -2.71
CA LYS A 44 7.14 5.91 -4.09
C LYS A 44 6.32 4.61 -4.11
N ILE A 45 5.05 4.70 -4.49
CA ILE A 45 4.13 3.56 -4.55
C ILE A 45 3.46 3.46 -5.92
N ASN A 46 2.89 2.30 -6.22
CA ASN A 46 2.04 2.12 -7.39
C ASN A 46 0.58 2.40 -7.00
N LEU A 47 -0.05 3.37 -7.66
CA LEU A 47 -1.48 3.67 -7.58
C LEU A 47 -2.12 3.26 -8.91
N GLY A 48 -2.68 2.05 -8.95
CA GLY A 48 -3.09 1.42 -10.20
C GLY A 48 -1.86 1.20 -11.10
N ASN A 49 -1.92 1.73 -12.33
CA ASN A 49 -0.82 1.66 -13.31
C ASN A 49 0.13 2.87 -13.27
N LYS A 50 0.06 3.72 -12.24
CA LYS A 50 0.92 4.92 -12.13
C LYS A 50 1.78 4.85 -10.89
N GLN A 51 3.03 5.31 -11.01
CA GLN A 51 3.88 5.57 -9.85
C GLN A 51 3.62 6.96 -9.31
N ALA A 52 3.49 7.07 -7.99
CA ALA A 52 3.34 8.34 -7.30
C ALA A 52 4.18 8.35 -6.01
N TYR A 53 4.69 9.52 -5.65
CA TYR A 53 5.14 9.77 -4.30
C TYR A 53 3.92 10.11 -3.46
N ALA A 54 3.67 9.33 -2.43
CA ALA A 54 2.50 9.47 -1.59
C ALA A 54 2.86 9.44 -0.11
N LEU A 55 2.20 10.31 0.65
CA LEU A 55 2.15 10.23 2.11
C LEU A 55 1.39 8.96 2.48
N ASN A 56 1.97 8.15 3.35
CA ASN A 56 1.37 6.89 3.77
C ASN A 56 1.79 6.54 5.20
N TYR A 57 1.17 5.48 5.72
CA TYR A 57 1.60 4.85 6.94
C TYR A 57 2.20 3.48 6.64
N ASN A 58 3.41 3.24 7.14
CA ASN A 58 4.12 1.97 7.04
C ASN A 58 4.31 1.49 5.58
N GLY A 59 4.38 2.40 4.61
CA GLY A 59 4.51 2.09 3.18
C GLY A 59 3.22 1.64 2.51
N GLN A 60 2.06 1.70 3.18
CA GLN A 60 0.80 1.13 2.71
C GLN A 60 -0.25 2.20 2.37
N ILE A 61 -0.97 1.99 1.25
CA ILE A 61 -2.16 2.77 0.89
C ILE A 61 -3.30 1.81 0.48
N PRO A 62 -4.46 1.85 1.16
CA PRO A 62 -4.70 2.52 2.45
C PRO A 62 -3.76 2.01 3.55
N GLY A 63 -3.59 2.81 4.60
CA GLY A 63 -2.76 2.44 5.74
C GLY A 63 -3.25 1.18 6.47
N PRO A 64 -2.48 0.66 7.44
CA PRO A 64 -2.80 -0.57 8.14
C PRO A 64 -4.15 -0.46 8.88
N ARG A 65 -4.94 -1.54 8.86
CA ARG A 65 -6.21 -1.61 9.58
C ARG A 65 -5.95 -1.87 11.07
N LEU A 66 -6.55 -1.04 11.91
CA LEU A 66 -6.45 -1.08 13.37
C LEU A 66 -7.84 -1.39 13.92
N GLU A 67 -7.99 -2.47 14.69
CA GLU A 67 -9.26 -2.91 15.27
C GLU A 67 -9.14 -3.04 16.79
N ALA A 68 -10.06 -2.41 17.50
CA ALA A 68 -10.18 -2.46 18.95
C ALA A 68 -11.64 -2.70 19.35
N LYS A 69 -11.86 -3.21 20.55
CA LYS A 69 -13.16 -3.42 21.17
C LYS A 69 -13.46 -2.26 22.13
N PRO A 70 -14.74 -2.00 22.47
CA PRO A 70 -15.08 -1.03 23.50
C PRO A 70 -14.37 -1.33 24.82
N GLY A 71 -13.71 -0.33 25.42
CA GLY A 71 -12.95 -0.46 26.66
C GLY A 71 -11.46 -0.76 26.47
N ASP A 72 -11.02 -1.10 25.25
CA ASP A 72 -9.59 -1.30 24.98
C ASP A 72 -8.80 0.01 25.04
N THR A 73 -7.56 -0.08 25.48
CA THR A 73 -6.56 0.99 25.34
C THR A 73 -5.85 0.86 24.00
N ILE A 74 -5.72 1.97 23.28
CA ILE A 74 -4.94 2.04 22.04
C ILE A 74 -3.65 2.79 22.33
N ARG A 75 -2.50 2.15 22.05
CA ARG A 75 -1.17 2.75 22.15
C ARG A 75 -0.54 2.82 20.76
N ILE A 76 -0.36 4.04 20.27
CA ILE A 76 0.29 4.28 18.98
C ILE A 76 1.68 4.88 19.24
N ASN A 77 2.70 4.12 18.89
CA ASN A 77 4.08 4.60 18.86
C ASN A 77 4.32 5.26 17.49
N PHE A 78 4.09 6.57 17.43
CA PHE A 78 4.13 7.32 16.18
C PHE A 78 5.54 7.82 15.85
N THR A 79 6.03 7.51 14.64
CA THR A 79 7.26 8.06 14.08
C THR A 79 6.93 8.96 12.90
N ASN A 80 7.33 10.22 12.98
CA ASN A 80 7.25 11.15 11.86
C ASN A 80 8.56 11.13 11.05
N LYS A 81 8.52 10.79 9.76
CA LYS A 81 9.66 10.83 8.82
C LYS A 81 9.38 11.71 7.59
N LEU A 82 8.60 12.78 7.80
CA LEU A 82 8.28 13.76 6.76
C LEU A 82 9.35 14.86 6.65
#